data_AF-A0A6P1ZUZ0-F1
#
_entry.id   AF-A0A6P1ZUZ0-F1
#
_cell.length_a   1.000
_cell.length_b   1.000
_cell.length_c   1.000
_cell.angle_alpha   90.00
_cell.angle_beta   90.00
_cell.angle_gamma   90.00
#
_symmetry.space_group_name_H-M   'P 1'
#
loop_
_entity.id
_entity.type
_entity.pdbx_description
1 polymer ?
#
loop_
_entity_poly.entity_id
_entity_poly.type
_entity_poly.pdbx_seq_one_letter_code
_entity_poly.pdbx_strand_id
1 'polypeptide(L)'
;MTAALDQLATNLREWLEFRLDEERRTIEIQAQKASDAKATRLAAQKLEKLQAWNEAQESRKKLRKQRSEQFKSNLFWFGQWLGSGRSGIFVYSISLLSFMAGGGIAMINLPSAIACPQVESLCYLLRLDKSTVILPEEIQKLLLEYERSKNRGRQ
;
A
#
# COMPACT_ATOMS: atom_id res chain seq x y z
N MET A 1 -84.06 -25.96 -37.38
CA MET A 1 -83.35 -24.72 -37.00
C MET A 1 -82.08 -24.96 -36.18
N THR A 2 -81.82 -26.17 -35.67
CA THR A 2 -80.65 -26.49 -34.84
C THR A 2 -79.34 -26.67 -35.63
N ALA A 3 -79.37 -27.33 -36.79
CA ALA A 3 -78.17 -27.60 -37.59
C ALA A 3 -77.41 -26.33 -38.08
N ALA A 4 -78.14 -25.27 -38.41
CA ALA A 4 -77.53 -24.00 -38.84
C ALA A 4 -76.86 -23.26 -37.66
N LEU A 5 -77.40 -23.39 -36.44
CA LEU A 5 -76.81 -22.83 -35.24
C LEU A 5 -75.56 -23.61 -34.82
N ASP A 6 -75.59 -24.94 -34.94
CA ASP A 6 -74.43 -25.78 -34.64
C ASP A 6 -73.27 -25.51 -35.61
N GLN A 7 -73.56 -25.33 -36.91
CA GLN A 7 -72.55 -25.00 -37.93
C GLN A 7 -71.94 -23.61 -37.72
N LEU A 8 -72.73 -22.65 -37.22
CA LEU A 8 -72.25 -21.31 -36.88
C LEU A 8 -71.37 -21.35 -35.63
N ALA A 9 -71.74 -22.17 -34.64
CA ALA A 9 -70.94 -22.40 -33.44
C ALA A 9 -69.60 -23.09 -33.72
N THR A 10 -69.54 -24.06 -34.65
CA THR A 10 -68.28 -24.69 -35.06
C THR A 10 -67.36 -23.72 -35.80
N ASN A 11 -67.88 -22.94 -36.75
CA ASN A 11 -67.09 -21.93 -37.46
C ASN A 11 -66.54 -20.85 -36.52
N LEU A 12 -67.32 -20.43 -35.53
CA LEU A 12 -66.86 -19.50 -34.50
C LEU A 12 -65.72 -20.08 -33.66
N ARG A 13 -65.79 -21.36 -33.29
CA ARG A 13 -64.72 -22.02 -32.53
C ARG A 13 -63.44 -22.14 -33.34
N GLU A 14 -63.52 -22.60 -34.58
CA GLU A 14 -62.36 -22.72 -35.46
C GLU A 14 -61.70 -21.36 -35.72
N TRP A 15 -62.50 -20.31 -35.90
CA TRP A 15 -61.98 -18.94 -36.07
C TRP A 15 -61.30 -18.41 -34.80
N LEU A 16 -61.88 -18.68 -33.63
CA LEU A 16 -61.29 -18.31 -32.34
C LEU A 16 -59.97 -19.05 -32.09
N GLU A 17 -59.92 -20.36 -32.37
CA GLU A 17 -58.70 -21.17 -32.25
C GLU A 17 -57.60 -20.68 -33.19
N PHE A 18 -57.93 -20.40 -34.46
CA PHE A 18 -57.00 -19.83 -35.42
C PHE A 18 -56.40 -18.51 -34.94
N ARG A 19 -57.23 -17.60 -34.43
CA ARG A 19 -56.77 -16.31 -33.88
C ARG A 19 -55.87 -16.50 -32.66
N LEU A 20 -56.20 -17.45 -31.78
CA LEU A 20 -55.41 -17.74 -30.59
C LEU A 20 -54.02 -18.29 -30.96
N ASP A 21 -53.95 -19.16 -31.96
CA ASP A 21 -52.70 -19.73 -32.47
C ASP A 21 -51.83 -18.66 -33.16
N GLU A 22 -52.44 -17.75 -33.90
CA GLU A 22 -51.74 -16.63 -34.54
C GLU A 22 -51.12 -15.69 -33.50
N GLU A 23 -51.86 -15.35 -32.43
CA GLU A 23 -51.32 -14.56 -31.32
C GLU A 23 -50.19 -15.29 -30.60
N ARG A 24 -50.32 -16.59 -30.32
CA ARG A 24 -49.23 -17.39 -29.71
C ARG A 24 -47.96 -17.36 -30.54
N ARG A 25 -48.04 -17.56 -31.86
CA ARG A 25 -46.87 -17.52 -32.75
C ARG A 25 -46.19 -16.15 -32.74
N THR A 26 -46.97 -15.06 -32.74
CA THR A 26 -46.38 -13.72 -32.69
C THR A 26 -45.65 -13.46 -31.37
N ILE A 27 -46.21 -13.92 -30.24
CA ILE A 27 -45.58 -13.82 -28.91
C ILE A 27 -44.28 -14.64 -28.87
N GLU A 28 -44.28 -15.86 -29.40
CA GLU A 28 -43.08 -16.71 -29.46
C GLU A 28 -41.97 -16.07 -30.31
N ILE A 29 -42.31 -15.52 -31.48
CA ILE A 29 -41.37 -14.83 -32.36
C ILE A 29 -40.80 -13.58 -31.65
N GLN A 30 -41.63 -12.81 -30.95
CA GLN A 30 -41.17 -11.64 -30.21
C GLN A 30 -40.29 -12.03 -29.02
N ALA A 31 -40.67 -13.09 -28.29
CA ALA A 31 -39.88 -13.63 -27.19
C ALA A 31 -38.50 -14.11 -27.66
N GLN A 32 -38.44 -14.79 -28.80
CA GLN A 32 -37.20 -15.27 -29.39
C GLN A 32 -36.31 -14.13 -29.91
N LYS A 33 -36.89 -13.11 -30.57
CA LYS A 33 -36.16 -11.89 -30.93
C LYS A 33 -35.61 -11.16 -29.69
N ALA A 34 -36.39 -11.11 -28.61
CA ALA A 34 -35.95 -10.50 -27.35
C ALA A 34 -34.85 -11.32 -26.66
N SER A 35 -34.88 -12.66 -26.72
CA SER A 35 -33.80 -13.51 -26.20
C SER A 35 -32.53 -13.35 -27.02
N ASP A 36 -32.63 -13.30 -28.34
CA ASP A 36 -31.48 -13.14 -29.24
C ASP A 36 -30.84 -11.76 -29.09
N ALA A 37 -31.67 -10.72 -28.92
CA ALA A 37 -31.19 -9.38 -28.60
C ALA A 37 -30.48 -9.32 -27.24
N LYS A 38 -30.92 -10.10 -26.24
CA LYS A 38 -30.23 -10.20 -24.95
C LYS A 38 -28.92 -10.97 -25.07
N ALA A 39 -28.90 -12.08 -25.82
CA ALA A 39 -27.71 -12.89 -26.04
C ALA A 39 -26.61 -12.10 -26.78
N THR A 40 -26.98 -11.36 -27.82
CA THR A 40 -26.06 -10.50 -28.58
C THR A 40 -25.51 -9.36 -27.73
N ARG A 41 -26.33 -8.69 -26.92
CA ARG A 41 -25.86 -7.67 -25.95
C ARG A 41 -24.87 -8.25 -24.94
N LEU A 42 -25.15 -9.45 -24.43
CA LEU A 42 -24.28 -10.11 -23.46
C LEU A 42 -22.95 -10.56 -24.10
N ALA A 43 -22.98 -11.00 -25.35
CA ALA A 43 -21.78 -11.30 -26.13
C ALA A 43 -20.92 -10.04 -26.38
N ALA A 44 -21.55 -8.93 -26.78
CA ALA A 44 -20.87 -7.65 -26.97
C ALA A 44 -20.23 -7.15 -25.66
N GLN A 45 -20.94 -7.23 -24.54
CA GLN A 45 -20.41 -6.84 -23.24
C GLN A 45 -19.23 -7.72 -22.80
N LYS A 46 -19.27 -9.03 -23.10
CA LYS A 46 -18.15 -9.93 -22.83
C LYS A 46 -16.93 -9.58 -23.66
N LEU A 47 -17.11 -9.26 -24.94
CA LEU A 47 -16.02 -8.84 -25.83
C LEU A 47 -15.37 -7.55 -25.34
N GLU A 48 -16.18 -6.54 -24.97
CA GLU A 48 -15.67 -5.28 -24.42
C GLU A 48 -14.85 -5.50 -23.15
N LYS A 49 -15.34 -6.32 -22.22
CA LYS A 49 -14.60 -6.67 -20.99
C LYS A 49 -13.30 -7.39 -21.27
N LEU A 50 -13.29 -8.32 -22.23
CA LEU A 50 -12.08 -9.05 -22.63
C LEU A 50 -11.06 -8.10 -23.27
N GLN A 51 -11.51 -7.18 -24.11
CA GLN A 51 -10.65 -6.18 -24.74
C GLN A 51 -10.03 -5.25 -23.70
N ALA A 52 -10.84 -4.69 -22.80
CA ALA A 52 -10.36 -3.84 -21.70
C ALA A 52 -9.36 -4.59 -20.81
N TRP A 53 -9.61 -5.87 -20.52
CA TRP A 53 -8.68 -6.70 -19.75
C TRP A 53 -7.35 -6.92 -20.50
N ASN A 54 -7.40 -7.14 -21.82
CA ASN A 54 -6.20 -7.37 -22.62
C ASN A 54 -5.35 -6.10 -22.73
N GLU A 55 -5.97 -4.94 -22.95
CA GLU A 55 -5.31 -3.62 -22.96
C GLU A 55 -4.69 -3.31 -21.58
N ALA A 56 -5.40 -3.62 -20.49
CA ALA A 56 -4.86 -3.51 -19.14
C ALA A 56 -3.67 -4.47 -18.90
N GLN A 57 -3.69 -5.66 -19.49
CA GLN A 57 -2.57 -6.59 -19.38
C GLN A 57 -1.36 -6.13 -20.21
N GLU A 58 -1.57 -5.60 -21.41
CA GLU A 58 -0.51 -5.11 -22.29
C GLU A 58 0.18 -3.89 -21.68
N SER A 59 -0.58 -2.93 -21.15
CA SER A 59 -0.03 -1.77 -20.43
C SER A 59 0.79 -2.21 -19.22
N ARG A 60 0.33 -3.19 -18.44
CA ARG A 60 1.11 -3.78 -17.34
C ARG A 60 2.41 -4.43 -17.81
N LYS A 61 2.39 -5.15 -18.94
CA LYS A 61 3.61 -5.75 -19.52
C LYS A 61 4.59 -4.67 -19.98
N LYS A 62 4.11 -3.62 -20.64
CA LYS A 62 4.94 -2.47 -21.07
C LYS A 62 5.58 -1.77 -19.86
N LEU A 63 4.82 -1.50 -18.81
CA LEU A 63 5.33 -0.90 -17.57
C LEU A 63 6.38 -1.79 -16.88
N ARG A 64 6.16 -3.11 -16.82
CA ARG A 64 7.16 -4.05 -16.27
C ARG A 64 8.44 -4.05 -17.08
N LYS A 65 8.34 -4.02 -18.42
CA LYS A 65 9.50 -3.95 -19.32
C LYS A 65 10.28 -2.65 -19.11
N GLN A 66 9.61 -1.50 -19.10
CA GLN A 66 10.23 -0.20 -18.83
C GLN A 66 10.93 -0.16 -17.47
N ARG A 67 10.26 -0.63 -16.40
CA ARG A 67 10.90 -0.73 -15.08
C ARG A 67 12.15 -1.61 -15.09
N SER A 68 12.10 -2.74 -15.80
CA SER A 68 13.25 -3.64 -15.89
C SER A 68 14.43 -3.02 -16.67
N GLU A 69 14.15 -2.26 -17.73
CA GLU A 69 15.18 -1.56 -18.51
C GLU A 69 15.80 -0.42 -17.71
N GLN A 70 14.96 0.38 -17.01
CA GLN A 70 15.44 1.41 -16.08
C GLN A 70 16.28 0.80 -14.96
N PHE A 71 15.84 -0.30 -14.37
CA PHE A 71 16.59 -0.98 -13.32
C PHE A 71 17.95 -1.49 -13.83
N LYS A 72 18.00 -2.11 -15.02
CA LYS A 72 19.26 -2.53 -15.65
C LYS A 72 20.19 -1.36 -15.92
N SER A 73 19.66 -0.26 -16.46
CA SER A 73 20.45 0.96 -16.72
C SER A 73 21.01 1.53 -15.43
N ASN A 74 20.17 1.65 -14.39
CA ASN A 74 20.62 2.10 -13.07
C ASN A 74 21.71 1.17 -12.52
N LEU A 75 21.54 -0.16 -12.61
CA LEU A 75 22.54 -1.11 -12.11
C LEU A 75 23.88 -0.96 -12.84
N PHE A 76 23.85 -0.76 -14.16
CA PHE A 76 25.04 -0.51 -14.96
C PHE A 76 25.76 0.77 -14.51
N TRP A 77 25.02 1.88 -14.36
CA TRP A 77 25.57 3.13 -13.86
C TRP A 77 26.10 3.03 -12.42
N PHE A 78 25.41 2.30 -11.55
CA PHE A 78 25.87 2.02 -10.18
C PHE A 78 27.17 1.21 -10.18
N GLY A 79 27.25 0.16 -11.01
CA GLY A 79 28.47 -0.64 -11.15
C GLY A 79 29.64 0.20 -11.67
N GLN A 80 29.40 1.03 -12.69
CA GLN A 80 30.41 1.94 -13.22
C GLN A 80 30.83 3.00 -12.21
N TRP A 81 29.89 3.56 -11.45
CA TRP A 81 30.18 4.52 -10.37
C TRP A 81 31.04 3.88 -9.28
N LEU A 82 30.69 2.65 -8.85
CA LEU A 82 31.49 1.88 -7.90
C LEU A 82 32.90 1.60 -8.42
N GLY A 83 33.04 1.19 -9.69
CA GLY A 83 34.33 0.90 -10.33
C GLY A 83 35.18 2.13 -10.67
N SER A 84 34.59 3.32 -10.74
CA SER A 84 35.29 4.57 -11.11
C SER A 84 36.18 5.16 -10.01
N GLY A 85 36.21 4.56 -8.81
CA GLY A 85 37.02 5.02 -7.67
C GLY A 85 36.47 6.27 -6.95
N ARG A 86 35.67 7.11 -7.62
CA ARG A 86 34.94 8.25 -7.02
C ARG A 86 33.92 7.84 -5.96
N SER A 87 33.43 6.61 -6.03
CA SER A 87 32.59 5.97 -5.01
C SER A 87 33.28 5.86 -3.65
N GLY A 88 34.61 5.74 -3.63
CA GLY A 88 35.40 5.59 -2.41
C GLY A 88 35.25 6.77 -1.45
N ILE A 89 35.22 8.00 -1.96
CA ILE A 89 35.02 9.22 -1.15
C ILE A 89 33.63 9.23 -0.52
N PHE A 90 32.61 8.77 -1.25
CA PHE A 90 31.25 8.72 -0.75
C PHE A 90 31.10 7.66 0.34
N VAL A 91 31.62 6.45 0.11
CA VAL A 91 31.62 5.37 1.09
C VAL A 91 32.44 5.74 2.32
N TYR A 92 33.60 6.38 2.13
CA TYR A 92 34.43 6.89 3.22
C TYR A 92 33.70 7.93 4.03
N SER A 93 33.06 8.92 3.39
CA SER A 93 32.28 9.96 4.08
C SER A 93 31.14 9.37 4.91
N ILE A 94 30.38 8.41 4.36
CA ILE A 94 29.31 7.73 5.09
C ILE A 94 29.86 6.92 6.26
N SER A 95 30.95 6.20 6.04
CA SER A 95 31.59 5.38 7.08
C SER A 95 32.14 6.26 8.21
N LEU A 96 32.78 7.38 7.88
CA LEU A 96 33.27 8.37 8.83
C LEU A 96 32.13 8.98 9.63
N LEU A 97 31.03 9.36 8.97
CA LEU A 97 29.88 9.96 9.63
C LEU A 97 29.19 8.94 10.56
N SER A 98 29.10 7.68 10.13
CA SER A 98 28.60 6.57 10.96
C SER A 98 29.50 6.30 12.16
N PHE A 99 30.82 6.32 11.97
CA PHE A 99 31.79 6.15 13.04
C PHE A 99 31.75 7.31 14.04
N MET A 100 31.66 8.55 13.57
CA MET A 100 31.51 9.73 14.41
C MET A 100 30.20 9.71 15.20
N ALA A 101 29.09 9.32 14.56
CA ALA A 101 27.80 9.17 15.23
C ALA A 101 27.86 8.06 16.29
N GLY A 102 28.42 6.90 15.96
CA GLY A 102 28.61 5.79 16.89
C GLY A 102 29.53 6.16 18.07
N GLY A 103 30.63 6.85 17.79
CA GLY A 103 31.54 7.38 18.80
C GLY A 103 30.89 8.41 19.71
N GLY A 104 30.06 9.31 19.16
CA GLY A 104 29.27 10.26 19.93
C GLY A 104 28.28 9.57 20.88
N ILE A 105 27.58 8.54 20.40
CA ILE A 105 26.67 7.73 21.23
C ILE A 105 27.45 7.00 22.32
N ALA A 106 28.61 6.40 22.01
CA ALA A 106 29.46 5.73 23.00
C ALA A 106 29.96 6.71 24.08
N MET A 107 30.31 7.94 23.68
CA MET A 107 30.80 8.98 24.60
C MET A 107 29.70 9.47 25.55
N ILE A 108 28.46 9.62 25.07
CA ILE A 108 27.30 9.96 25.90
C ILE A 108 27.00 8.87 26.95
N ASN A 109 27.30 7.61 26.60
CA ASN A 109 27.10 6.46 27.46
C ASN A 109 28.22 6.22 28.49
N LEU A 110 29.35 6.93 28.39
CA LEU A 110 30.43 6.84 29.36
C LEU A 110 30.12 7.75 30.57
N PRO A 111 30.07 7.21 31.80
CA PRO A 111 29.60 7.95 32.96
C PRO A 111 30.51 9.08 33.42
N SER A 112 31.79 9.04 33.05
CA SER A 112 32.80 10.04 33.39
C SER A 112 32.96 11.17 32.37
N ALA A 113 32.42 11.03 31.15
CA ALA A 113 32.76 11.92 30.05
C ALA A 113 31.78 13.10 29.91
N ILE A 114 30.49 12.89 30.13
CA ILE A 114 29.45 13.90 29.90
C ILE A 114 28.37 13.80 30.98
N ALA A 115 28.21 14.86 31.78
CA ALA A 115 27.10 15.02 32.70
C ALA A 115 25.91 15.62 31.93
N CYS A 116 24.79 14.89 31.85
CA CYS A 116 23.59 15.39 31.18
C CYS A 116 22.90 16.45 32.08
N PRO A 117 22.54 17.62 31.54
CA PRO A 117 22.03 18.73 32.34
C PRO A 117 20.61 18.47 32.89
N GLN A 118 19.78 17.71 32.17
CA GLN A 118 18.37 17.47 32.51
C GLN A 118 17.88 16.11 32.00
N VAL A 119 16.85 15.56 32.67
CA VAL A 119 16.23 14.25 32.38
C VAL A 119 15.52 14.23 31.02
N GLU A 120 15.08 15.38 30.52
CA GLU A 120 14.43 15.51 29.21
C GLU A 120 15.40 15.81 28.06
N SER A 121 16.70 15.96 28.35
CA SER A 121 17.68 16.26 27.32
C SER A 121 17.95 15.05 26.42
N LEU A 122 18.27 15.31 25.14
CA LEU A 122 18.71 14.27 24.18
C LEU A 122 19.86 13.41 24.73
N CYS A 123 20.76 14.02 25.52
CA CYS A 123 21.84 13.33 26.24
C CYS A 123 21.33 12.22 27.17
N TYR A 124 20.27 12.51 27.95
CA TYR A 124 19.68 11.52 28.87
C TYR A 124 18.90 10.44 28.11
N LEU A 125 18.21 10.80 27.04
CA LEU A 125 17.44 9.88 26.20
C LEU A 125 18.32 8.86 25.45
N LEU A 126 19.48 9.29 24.97
CA LEU A 126 20.43 8.45 24.21
C LEU A 126 21.32 7.58 25.11
N ARG A 127 21.15 7.66 26.44
CA ARG A 127 21.93 6.91 27.42
C ARG A 127 21.25 5.59 27.78
N LEU A 128 21.98 4.49 27.62
CA LEU A 128 21.56 3.11 27.82
C LEU A 128 21.45 2.76 29.31
N ASP A 129 22.40 3.24 30.13
CA ASP A 129 22.39 3.01 31.57
C ASP A 129 22.04 4.30 32.33
N LYS A 130 20.82 4.31 32.90
CA LYS A 130 20.25 5.43 33.66
C LYS A 130 20.69 5.42 35.13
N SER A 131 21.27 4.34 35.62
CA SER A 131 21.70 4.19 37.02
C SER A 131 23.02 4.89 37.35
N THR A 132 23.81 5.21 36.31
CA THR A 132 25.09 5.92 36.41
C THR A 132 24.97 7.40 36.07
N VAL A 133 23.75 7.94 36.03
CA VAL A 133 23.51 9.37 35.74
C VAL A 133 23.62 10.14 37.05
N ILE A 134 24.68 10.92 37.17
CA ILE A 134 24.80 11.89 38.26
C ILE A 134 23.98 13.11 37.83
N LEU A 135 22.75 13.25 38.36
CA LEU A 135 21.94 14.44 38.09
C LEU A 135 22.60 15.65 38.78
N PRO A 136 22.58 16.84 38.16
CA PRO A 136 23.16 18.04 38.78
C PRO A 136 22.55 18.39 40.14
N GLU A 137 21.30 17.99 40.42
CA GLU A 137 20.68 18.13 41.74
C GLU A 137 21.31 17.22 42.82
N GLU A 138 21.75 16.01 42.45
CA GLU A 138 22.46 15.12 43.36
C GLU A 138 23.88 15.63 43.63
N ILE A 139 24.55 16.24 42.64
CA ILE A 139 25.85 16.91 42.83
C ILE A 139 25.72 18.06 43.82
N GLN A 140 24.67 18.89 43.69
CA GLN A 140 24.43 19.99 44.63
C GLN A 140 24.16 19.47 46.05
N LYS A 141 23.38 18.40 46.21
CA LYS A 141 23.14 17.78 47.52
C LYS A 141 24.42 17.22 48.14
N LEU A 142 25.24 16.52 47.36
CA LEU A 142 26.54 15.99 47.79
C LEU A 142 27.52 17.09 48.18
N LEU A 143 27.56 18.20 47.42
CA LEU A 143 28.40 19.36 47.75
C LEU A 143 27.94 20.04 49.06
N LEU A 144 26.64 20.21 49.24
CA LEU A 144 26.08 20.79 50.47
C LEU A 144 26.27 19.89 51.69
N GLU A 145 26.19 18.56 51.53
CA GLU A 145 26.52 17.60 52.59
C GLU A 145 28.01 17.58 52.91
N TYR A 146 28.86 17.67 51.89
CA TYR A 146 30.31 17.79 52.07
C TYR A 146 30.66 19.06 52.86
N GLU A 147 30.11 20.23 52.49
CA GLU A 147 30.32 21.47 53.25
C GLU A 147 29.80 21.37 54.68
N ARG A 148 28.62 20.76 54.90
CA ARG A 148 28.09 20.51 56.24
C ARG A 148 29.00 19.61 57.07
N SER A 149 29.54 18.54 56.49
CA SER A 149 30.45 17.62 57.17
C SER A 149 31.79 18.28 57.53
N LYS A 150 32.35 19.08 56.60
CA LYS A 150 33.58 19.84 56.77
C LYS A 150 33.47 20.88 57.88
N ASN A 151 32.32 21.54 57.99
CA ASN A 151 32.06 22.52 59.04
C ASN A 151 31.79 21.87 60.40
N ARG A 152 31.24 20.65 60.42
CA ARG A 152 30.99 19.88 61.65
C ARG A 152 32.28 19.29 62.26
N GLY A 153 33.31 19.05 61.46
CA GLY A 153 34.64 18.62 61.94
C GLY A 153 35.59 19.76 62.33
N ARG A 154 35.13 21.02 62.31
CA ARG A 154 35.91 22.22 62.69
C ARG A 154 35.41 22.89 63.99
N GLN A 155 34.38 22.34 64.63
CA GLN A 155 33.98 22.67 66.01
C GLN A 155 34.53 21.61 66.95
#